data_AF-A0A8H7DAX3-F1
#
_entry.id   AF-A0A8H7DAX3-F1
#
_cell.length_a   1.000
_cell.length_b   1.000
_cell.length_c   1.000
_cell.angle_alpha   90.00
_cell.angle_beta   90.00
_cell.angle_gamma   90.00
#
_symmetry.space_group_name_H-M   'P 1'
#
loop_
_entity.id
_entity.type
_entity.pdbx_description
1 polymer ?
#
loop_
_entity_poly.entity_id
_entity_poly.type
_entity_poly.pdbx_seq_one_letter_code
_entity_poly.pdbx_strand_id
1 'polypeptide(L)'
;MSVLWRSRFFLLLIPCIFGLLLFFSFQTHINSSSVILDQSLAIGSVANDSSAHAVHDGAPLPKILLVSAFFPLSKSKHTMAEYEWWLSQFLQHVTTDIYFYAPAEMESLIQKCRGDLPITIDTTYSTPFEIPPLSIYQEHYGKMHALDRERFRHSPELYAVWNAKPFLLDSGVQNLGRAGKEYDYAFWNDAGSFRSAHDYKRWPDPARVRELWEEGSTLSGEKPEDLLFFPIAGMPHPSMRYWVQDHGPVDSEFSEGSFFGGSPSTVAWWRRTFYAYHDYYLNLGLFVGKDQTLINAIFLLFPSRVIAVWLDDPESPAHKGMLPVVDEGALGNCGAEWFYYQFWLATPSERVAMRNIWESNARWSWIWWRVRQQCRVTRVSSMKDLLKRRFGRDWEPPLHMINA
;
A
#
# COMPACT_ATOMS: atom_id res chain seq x y z
N MET A 1 63.36 -39.59 -19.39
CA MET A 1 62.68 -38.30 -19.12
C MET A 1 61.13 -38.41 -19.05
N SER A 2 60.53 -39.57 -18.74
CA SER A 2 59.05 -39.73 -18.71
C SER A 2 58.45 -39.99 -17.32
N VAL A 3 59.26 -40.15 -16.27
CA VAL A 3 58.76 -40.51 -14.91
C VAL A 3 58.49 -39.28 -14.03
N LEU A 4 59.16 -38.16 -14.28
CA LEU A 4 59.02 -36.93 -13.47
C LEU A 4 57.80 -36.06 -13.81
N TRP A 5 57.09 -36.35 -14.91
CA TRP A 5 55.90 -35.57 -15.32
C TRP A 5 54.58 -36.07 -14.71
N ARG A 6 54.51 -37.35 -14.29
CA ARG A 6 53.30 -37.91 -13.67
C ARG A 6 53.07 -37.47 -12.22
N SER A 7 54.12 -37.03 -11.50
CA SER A 7 54.02 -36.68 -10.07
C SER A 7 53.44 -35.27 -9.83
N ARG A 8 53.55 -34.35 -10.79
CA ARG A 8 53.04 -32.96 -10.64
C ARG A 8 51.52 -32.84 -10.77
N PHE A 9 50.87 -33.76 -11.49
CA PHE A 9 49.40 -33.80 -11.59
C PHE A 9 48.74 -34.28 -10.28
N PHE A 10 49.37 -35.19 -9.55
CA PHE A 10 48.86 -35.66 -8.26
C PHE A 10 48.86 -34.58 -7.17
N LEU A 11 49.86 -33.70 -7.18
CA LEU A 11 49.93 -32.59 -6.22
C LEU A 11 48.86 -31.52 -6.44
N LEU A 12 48.34 -31.37 -7.67
CA LEU A 12 47.22 -30.46 -7.97
C LEU A 12 45.84 -31.09 -7.70
N LEU A 13 45.73 -32.42 -7.71
CA LEU A 13 44.49 -33.13 -7.41
C LEU A 13 44.12 -33.07 -5.92
N ILE A 14 45.10 -33.06 -5.02
CA ILE A 14 44.87 -33.03 -3.57
C ILE A 14 44.06 -31.79 -3.11
N PRO A 15 44.43 -30.54 -3.47
CA PRO A 15 43.65 -29.36 -3.09
C PRO A 15 42.27 -29.31 -3.76
N CYS A 16 42.12 -29.85 -4.98
CA CYS A 16 40.81 -29.96 -5.64
C CYS A 16 39.89 -30.97 -4.93
N ILE A 17 40.42 -32.12 -4.53
CA ILE A 17 39.67 -33.13 -3.75
C ILE A 17 39.32 -32.58 -2.37
N PHE A 18 40.25 -31.88 -1.71
CA PHE A 18 39.99 -31.27 -0.41
C PHE A 18 38.95 -30.13 -0.51
N GLY A 19 39.02 -29.32 -1.57
CA GLY A 19 38.00 -28.31 -1.88
C GLY A 19 36.63 -28.92 -2.14
N LEU A 20 36.55 -30.03 -2.89
CA LEU A 20 35.31 -30.77 -3.12
C LEU A 20 34.76 -31.39 -1.83
N LEU A 21 35.61 -31.98 -0.98
CA LEU A 21 35.19 -32.56 0.29
C LEU A 21 34.71 -31.49 1.29
N LEU A 22 35.37 -30.34 1.35
CA LEU A 22 34.91 -29.20 2.15
C LEU A 22 33.59 -28.65 1.61
N PHE A 23 33.44 -28.56 0.29
CA PHE A 23 32.18 -28.15 -0.34
C PHE A 23 31.04 -29.13 -0.02
N PHE A 24 31.26 -30.44 -0.15
CA PHE A 24 30.26 -31.45 0.19
C PHE A 24 29.93 -31.48 1.68
N SER A 25 30.93 -31.34 2.57
CA SER A 25 30.73 -31.26 4.02
C SER A 25 29.95 -30.01 4.43
N PHE A 26 30.25 -28.87 3.82
CA PHE A 26 29.50 -27.64 4.01
C PHE A 26 28.06 -27.79 3.51
N GLN A 27 27.86 -28.41 2.35
CA GLN A 27 26.54 -28.61 1.77
C GLN A 27 25.68 -29.60 2.58
N THR A 28 26.28 -30.68 3.09
CA THR A 28 25.57 -31.61 3.97
C THR A 28 25.24 -30.95 5.31
N HIS A 29 26.12 -30.12 5.86
CA HIS A 29 25.84 -29.38 7.09
C HIS A 29 24.71 -28.35 6.92
N ILE A 30 24.69 -27.63 5.79
CA ILE A 30 23.59 -26.73 5.43
C ILE A 30 22.28 -27.51 5.27
N ASN A 31 22.28 -28.60 4.50
CA ASN A 31 21.08 -29.41 4.27
C ASN A 31 20.55 -30.06 5.55
N SER A 32 21.43 -30.44 6.48
CA SER A 32 21.03 -31.00 7.77
C SER A 32 20.41 -29.94 8.68
N SER A 33 20.93 -28.71 8.63
CA SER A 33 20.44 -27.59 9.44
C SER A 33 19.14 -26.99 8.87
N SER A 34 18.97 -26.99 7.53
CA SER A 34 17.74 -26.52 6.88
C SER A 34 16.57 -27.47 7.12
N VAL A 35 16.78 -28.79 7.11
CA VAL A 35 15.71 -29.78 7.38
C VAL A 35 15.14 -29.65 8.80
N ILE A 36 15.99 -29.35 9.79
CA ILE A 36 15.54 -29.16 11.19
C ILE A 36 14.82 -27.81 11.36
N LEU A 37 15.26 -26.76 10.65
CA LEU A 37 14.62 -25.44 10.72
C LEU A 37 13.30 -25.39 9.94
N ASP A 38 13.21 -26.02 8.77
CA ASP A 38 11.99 -26.10 7.96
C ASP A 38 10.87 -26.86 8.64
N GLN A 39 11.16 -27.95 9.38
CA GLN A 39 10.12 -28.65 10.15
C GLN A 39 9.56 -27.79 11.29
N SER A 40 10.36 -26.89 11.88
CA SER A 40 9.89 -25.98 12.94
C SER A 40 9.13 -24.76 12.41
N LEU A 41 9.48 -24.27 11.21
CA LEU A 41 8.85 -23.09 10.58
C LEU A 41 7.59 -23.45 9.77
N ALA A 42 7.55 -24.62 9.13
CA ALA A 42 6.38 -25.09 8.40
C ALA A 42 5.18 -25.35 9.33
N ILE A 43 5.43 -25.81 10.56
CA ILE A 43 4.39 -26.04 11.57
C ILE A 43 3.87 -24.72 12.16
N GLY A 44 4.68 -23.64 12.19
CA GLY A 44 4.26 -22.33 12.69
C GLY A 44 3.61 -21.39 11.65
N SER A 45 3.98 -21.52 10.37
CA SER A 45 3.53 -20.61 9.30
C SER A 45 2.18 -21.03 8.69
N VAL A 46 1.94 -22.33 8.50
CA VAL A 46 0.69 -22.82 7.90
C VAL A 46 -0.47 -22.78 8.92
N ALA A 47 -0.18 -22.94 10.21
CA ALA A 47 -1.20 -22.96 11.26
C ALA A 47 -1.87 -21.60 11.52
N ASN A 48 -1.27 -20.48 11.11
CA ASN A 48 -1.84 -19.13 11.33
C ASN A 48 -2.74 -18.64 10.19
N ASP A 49 -2.62 -19.15 8.97
CA ASP A 49 -3.52 -18.74 7.86
C ASP A 49 -4.83 -19.56 7.88
N SER A 50 -4.85 -20.72 8.55
CA SER A 50 -6.01 -21.64 8.59
C SER A 50 -6.90 -21.51 9.84
N SER A 51 -6.44 -20.84 10.89
CA SER A 51 -7.10 -20.85 12.21
C SER A 51 -7.95 -19.61 12.52
N ALA A 52 -7.91 -18.57 11.69
CA ALA A 52 -8.61 -17.30 11.96
C ALA A 52 -9.94 -17.11 11.21
N HIS A 53 -10.25 -17.93 10.20
CA HIS A 53 -11.60 -17.96 9.63
C HIS A 53 -12.52 -18.85 10.48
N ALA A 54 -12.60 -18.55 11.78
CA ALA A 54 -13.78 -18.94 12.54
C ALA A 54 -14.95 -18.28 11.80
N VAL A 55 -15.69 -19.11 11.07
CA VAL A 55 -16.88 -18.73 10.32
C VAL A 55 -17.75 -17.93 11.28
N HIS A 56 -17.80 -16.60 11.10
CA HIS A 56 -18.81 -15.77 11.75
C HIS A 56 -20.14 -16.24 11.19
N ASP A 57 -20.76 -17.18 11.91
CA ASP A 57 -21.96 -17.93 11.50
C ASP A 57 -23.08 -16.97 11.10
N GLY A 58 -23.20 -16.71 9.79
CA GLY A 58 -24.36 -16.09 9.15
C GLY A 58 -24.33 -14.58 8.89
N ALA A 59 -23.33 -13.82 9.35
CA ALA A 59 -23.29 -12.38 9.08
C ALA A 59 -22.89 -12.09 7.61
N PRO A 60 -23.68 -11.31 6.83
CA PRO A 60 -23.37 -11.03 5.43
C PRO A 60 -22.03 -10.30 5.30
N LEU A 61 -21.22 -10.71 4.32
CA LEU A 61 -19.94 -10.06 4.02
C LEU A 61 -20.16 -8.57 3.66
N PRO A 62 -19.24 -7.68 4.08
CA PRO A 62 -19.40 -6.27 3.81
C PRO A 62 -19.39 -5.98 2.30
N LYS A 63 -20.23 -5.06 1.86
CA LYS A 63 -20.22 -4.50 0.51
C LYS A 63 -19.16 -3.43 0.42
N ILE A 64 -18.30 -3.55 -0.58
CA ILE A 64 -17.15 -2.67 -0.77
C ILE A 64 -17.30 -1.92 -2.08
N LEU A 65 -17.07 -0.61 -2.02
CA LEU A 65 -16.90 0.25 -3.19
C LEU A 65 -15.43 0.62 -3.37
N LEU A 66 -14.91 0.46 -4.59
CA LEU A 66 -13.66 1.08 -5.00
C LEU A 66 -13.95 2.34 -5.80
N VAL A 67 -13.33 3.45 -5.43
CA VAL A 67 -13.37 4.71 -6.17
C VAL A 67 -11.98 4.98 -6.75
N SER A 68 -11.93 5.32 -8.03
CA SER A 68 -10.69 5.66 -8.71
C SER A 68 -10.92 6.78 -9.72
N ALA A 69 -9.83 7.29 -10.29
CA ALA A 69 -9.91 8.26 -11.36
C ALA A 69 -8.75 8.15 -12.34
N PHE A 70 -8.97 8.65 -13.55
CA PHE A 70 -7.93 8.89 -14.53
C PHE A 70 -8.14 10.22 -15.24
N PHE A 71 -7.26 11.18 -14.98
CA PHE A 71 -7.21 12.47 -15.65
C PHE A 71 -5.87 12.58 -16.40
N PRO A 72 -5.87 12.56 -17.75
CA PRO A 72 -4.66 12.78 -18.53
C PRO A 72 -4.02 14.12 -18.18
N LEU A 73 -2.72 14.11 -17.90
CA LEU A 73 -1.96 15.32 -17.61
C LEU A 73 -1.35 15.90 -18.89
N SER A 74 -1.31 17.23 -18.98
CA SER A 74 -0.63 17.97 -20.06
C SER A 74 0.83 17.54 -20.24
N LYS A 75 1.52 17.28 -19.13
CA LYS A 75 2.86 16.70 -19.07
C LYS A 75 2.84 15.39 -18.30
N SER A 76 2.67 14.30 -19.04
CA SER A 76 2.70 12.95 -18.46
C SER A 76 4.13 12.42 -18.26
N LYS A 77 4.32 11.59 -17.21
CA LYS A 77 5.54 10.80 -16.98
C LYS A 77 5.62 9.56 -17.87
N HIS A 78 4.47 9.07 -18.31
CA HIS A 78 4.32 7.80 -19.03
C HIS A 78 3.48 7.97 -20.29
N THR A 79 3.66 7.06 -21.23
CA THR A 79 2.88 7.02 -22.46
C THR A 79 1.44 6.57 -22.19
N MET A 80 0.52 6.93 -23.08
CA MET A 80 -0.87 6.46 -22.97
C MET A 80 -0.99 4.93 -23.07
N ALA A 81 -0.09 4.26 -23.80
CA ALA A 81 -0.06 2.80 -23.88
C ALA A 81 0.32 2.16 -22.53
N GLU A 82 1.27 2.73 -21.79
CA GLU A 82 1.60 2.28 -20.44
C GLU A 82 0.42 2.47 -19.48
N TYR A 83 -0.27 3.61 -19.55
CA TYR A 83 -1.48 3.82 -18.74
C TYR A 83 -2.61 2.88 -19.11
N GLU A 84 -2.87 2.64 -20.40
CA GLU A 84 -3.88 1.68 -20.83
C GLU A 84 -3.57 0.29 -20.27
N TRP A 85 -2.30 -0.12 -20.27
CA TRP A 85 -1.89 -1.39 -19.68
C TRP A 85 -2.14 -1.42 -18.15
N TRP A 86 -1.71 -0.39 -17.41
CA TRP A 86 -1.95 -0.31 -15.95
C TRP A 86 -3.44 -0.26 -15.59
N LEU A 87 -4.22 0.54 -16.33
CA LEU A 87 -5.67 0.61 -16.17
C LEU A 87 -6.30 -0.75 -16.42
N SER A 88 -5.86 -1.49 -17.44
CA SER A 88 -6.36 -2.83 -17.73
C SER A 88 -6.02 -3.83 -16.61
N GLN A 89 -4.83 -3.76 -16.01
CA GLN A 89 -4.50 -4.63 -14.86
C GLN A 89 -5.50 -4.45 -13.72
N PHE A 90 -5.82 -3.20 -13.35
CA PHE A 90 -6.81 -2.94 -12.30
C PHE A 90 -8.24 -3.26 -12.75
N LEU A 91 -8.71 -2.62 -13.83
CA LEU A 91 -10.10 -2.62 -14.24
C LEU A 91 -10.56 -3.96 -14.81
N GLN A 92 -9.71 -4.72 -15.50
CA GLN A 92 -10.13 -5.97 -16.13
C GLN A 92 -10.22 -7.13 -15.13
N HIS A 93 -9.46 -7.07 -14.04
CA HIS A 93 -9.30 -8.22 -13.15
C HIS A 93 -10.09 -8.09 -11.85
N VAL A 94 -10.21 -6.88 -11.29
CA VAL A 94 -10.87 -6.67 -10.00
C VAL A 94 -12.40 -6.69 -10.15
N THR A 95 -13.07 -7.63 -9.49
CA THR A 95 -14.53 -7.83 -9.63
C THR A 95 -15.37 -7.00 -8.66
N THR A 96 -14.75 -6.40 -7.64
CA THR A 96 -15.40 -5.44 -6.73
C THR A 96 -16.03 -4.28 -7.51
N ASP A 97 -17.13 -3.71 -7.00
CA ASP A 97 -17.79 -2.56 -7.62
C ASP A 97 -16.82 -1.37 -7.73
N ILE A 98 -16.77 -0.76 -8.91
CA ILE A 98 -15.90 0.38 -9.19
C ILE A 98 -16.75 1.59 -9.61
N TYR A 99 -16.52 2.71 -8.94
CA TYR A 99 -16.91 4.05 -9.38
C TYR A 99 -15.68 4.77 -9.91
N PHE A 100 -15.73 5.24 -11.15
CA PHE A 100 -14.54 5.70 -11.85
C PHE A 100 -14.76 7.09 -12.45
N TYR A 101 -13.91 8.04 -12.06
CA TYR A 101 -13.93 9.39 -12.65
C TYR A 101 -12.97 9.49 -13.82
N ALA A 102 -13.43 10.01 -14.94
CA ALA A 102 -12.56 10.30 -16.08
C ALA A 102 -13.19 11.40 -16.96
N PRO A 103 -12.40 12.21 -17.69
CA PRO A 103 -12.95 13.08 -18.72
C PRO A 103 -13.76 12.29 -19.77
N ALA A 104 -14.76 12.93 -20.37
CA ALA A 104 -15.64 12.30 -21.35
C ALA A 104 -14.89 11.64 -22.51
N GLU A 105 -13.79 12.25 -22.98
CA GLU A 105 -12.94 11.71 -24.02
C GLU A 105 -12.22 10.41 -23.64
N MET A 106 -12.09 10.11 -22.34
CA MET A 106 -11.45 8.89 -21.83
C MET A 106 -12.47 7.77 -21.54
N GLU A 107 -13.77 8.03 -21.55
CA GLU A 107 -14.81 7.06 -21.21
C GLU A 107 -14.68 5.75 -22.02
N SER A 108 -14.50 5.87 -23.34
CA SER A 108 -14.33 4.70 -24.21
C SER A 108 -13.08 3.88 -23.88
N LEU A 109 -11.98 4.53 -23.49
CA LEU A 109 -10.77 3.85 -23.05
C LEU A 109 -11.00 3.11 -21.73
N ILE A 110 -11.65 3.74 -20.77
CA ILE A 110 -11.96 3.13 -19.46
C ILE A 110 -12.89 1.93 -19.65
N GLN A 111 -13.94 2.06 -20.47
CA GLN A 111 -14.85 0.96 -20.77
C GLN A 111 -14.11 -0.20 -21.46
N LYS A 112 -13.21 0.09 -22.41
CA LYS A 112 -12.36 -0.92 -23.06
C LYS A 112 -11.46 -1.64 -22.04
N CYS A 113 -10.81 -0.91 -21.14
CA CYS A 113 -9.96 -1.49 -20.10
C CYS A 113 -10.76 -2.35 -19.11
N ARG A 114 -12.01 -1.97 -18.83
CA ARG A 114 -12.91 -2.73 -17.95
C ARG A 114 -13.40 -4.04 -18.58
N GLY A 115 -13.62 -4.05 -19.89
CA GLY A 115 -14.23 -5.18 -20.59
C GLY A 115 -15.70 -5.36 -20.19
N ASP A 116 -16.10 -6.59 -19.89
CA ASP A 116 -17.50 -6.96 -19.62
C ASP A 116 -17.92 -6.77 -18.15
N LEU A 117 -16.99 -6.38 -17.27
CA LEU A 117 -17.28 -6.20 -15.86
C LEU A 117 -18.07 -4.89 -15.61
N PRO A 118 -19.00 -4.86 -14.65
CA PRO A 118 -19.78 -3.66 -14.36
C PRO A 118 -18.90 -2.53 -13.82
N ILE A 119 -19.14 -1.29 -14.25
CA ILE A 119 -18.47 -0.09 -13.77
C ILE A 119 -19.45 1.09 -13.84
N THR A 120 -19.32 2.06 -12.94
CA THR A 120 -19.97 3.36 -13.10
C THR A 120 -18.91 4.38 -13.47
N ILE A 121 -18.99 4.95 -14.68
CA ILE A 121 -18.06 5.98 -15.15
C ILE A 121 -18.74 7.34 -14.98
N ASP A 122 -18.09 8.24 -14.25
CA ASP A 122 -18.52 9.62 -14.04
C ASP A 122 -17.63 10.56 -14.85
N THR A 123 -18.25 11.19 -15.86
CA THR A 123 -17.60 12.11 -16.80
C THR A 123 -17.90 13.58 -16.51
N THR A 124 -18.37 13.89 -15.29
CA THR A 124 -18.77 15.25 -14.88
C THR A 124 -17.64 16.28 -14.99
N TYR A 125 -16.38 15.85 -14.82
CA TYR A 125 -15.22 16.75 -14.80
C TYR A 125 -14.29 16.45 -15.98
N SER A 126 -14.04 17.45 -16.81
CA SER A 126 -13.08 17.37 -17.92
C SER A 126 -11.64 17.55 -17.44
N THR A 127 -11.42 18.26 -16.32
CA THR A 127 -10.08 18.44 -15.73
C THR A 127 -10.11 18.30 -14.20
N PRO A 128 -8.97 18.00 -13.56
CA PRO A 128 -8.87 17.98 -12.10
C PRO A 128 -9.24 19.32 -11.44
N PHE A 129 -9.12 20.44 -12.15
CA PHE A 129 -9.49 21.76 -11.65
C PHE A 129 -10.99 22.05 -11.73
N GLU A 130 -11.80 21.22 -12.39
CA GLU A 130 -13.26 21.37 -12.34
C GLU A 130 -13.87 20.71 -11.10
N ILE A 131 -13.07 19.93 -10.37
CA ILE A 131 -13.49 19.23 -9.17
C ILE A 131 -13.77 20.29 -8.07
N PRO A 132 -14.99 20.35 -7.50
CA PRO A 132 -15.48 21.52 -6.74
C PRO A 132 -14.54 22.12 -5.69
N PRO A 133 -13.93 21.36 -4.76
CA PRO A 133 -13.05 21.95 -3.77
C PRO A 133 -11.75 22.52 -4.36
N LEU A 134 -11.41 22.21 -5.62
CA LEU A 134 -10.14 22.57 -6.24
C LEU A 134 -10.24 23.67 -7.29
N SER A 135 -11.45 23.98 -7.74
CA SER A 135 -11.69 24.93 -8.83
C SER A 135 -11.16 26.34 -8.59
N ILE A 136 -11.09 26.74 -7.33
CA ILE A 136 -10.54 28.03 -6.91
C ILE A 136 -9.01 28.01 -6.70
N TYR A 137 -8.36 26.84 -6.78
CA TYR A 137 -6.94 26.68 -6.43
C TYR A 137 -5.98 26.56 -7.61
N GLN A 138 -6.47 26.65 -8.85
CA GLN A 138 -5.61 26.55 -10.03
C GLN A 138 -4.44 27.55 -10.01
N GLU A 139 -4.73 28.82 -9.73
CA GLU A 139 -3.69 29.85 -9.63
C GLU A 139 -2.75 29.61 -8.43
N HIS A 140 -3.31 29.18 -7.30
CA HIS A 140 -2.54 28.86 -6.08
C HIS A 140 -1.54 27.73 -6.32
N TYR A 141 -1.97 26.64 -6.96
CA TYR A 141 -1.09 25.53 -7.32
C TYR A 141 -0.04 25.93 -8.35
N GLY A 142 -0.37 26.83 -9.29
CA GLY A 142 0.61 27.45 -10.18
C GLY A 142 1.73 28.17 -9.42
N LYS A 143 1.37 28.96 -8.40
CA LYS A 143 2.36 29.65 -7.54
C LYS A 143 3.16 28.66 -6.67
N MET A 144 2.49 27.66 -6.08
CA MET A 144 3.14 26.65 -5.26
C MET A 144 4.12 25.77 -6.02
N HIS A 145 3.85 25.50 -7.30
CA HIS A 145 4.77 24.75 -8.15
C HIS A 145 6.15 25.42 -8.26
N ALA A 146 6.23 26.74 -8.10
CA ALA A 146 7.51 27.45 -8.05
C ALA A 146 8.32 27.13 -6.78
N LEU A 147 7.64 26.77 -5.69
CA LEU A 147 8.22 26.41 -4.38
C LEU A 147 8.56 24.92 -4.28
N ASP A 148 8.01 24.08 -5.16
CA ASP A 148 8.21 22.64 -5.12
C ASP A 148 9.64 22.26 -5.53
N ARG A 149 10.36 21.63 -4.59
CA ARG A 149 11.71 21.08 -4.80
C ARG A 149 11.72 19.98 -5.88
N GLU A 150 10.57 19.36 -6.11
CA GLU A 150 10.34 18.27 -7.05
C GLU A 150 9.54 18.70 -8.29
N ARG A 151 9.44 20.02 -8.54
CA ARG A 151 8.68 20.59 -9.67
C ARG A 151 9.07 20.04 -11.03
N PHE A 152 10.28 19.49 -11.19
CA PHE A 152 10.71 18.88 -12.46
C PHE A 152 9.86 17.65 -12.85
N ARG A 153 9.28 16.97 -11.86
CA ARG A 153 8.46 15.76 -12.00
C ARG A 153 7.02 15.93 -11.52
N HIS A 154 6.64 17.11 -11.06
CA HIS A 154 5.27 17.44 -10.64
C HIS A 154 4.67 18.51 -11.56
N SER A 155 3.37 18.76 -11.42
CA SER A 155 2.69 19.86 -12.08
C SER A 155 1.49 20.31 -11.22
N PRO A 156 0.97 21.54 -11.43
CA PRO A 156 -0.25 21.98 -10.77
C PRO A 156 -1.44 21.03 -10.96
N GLU A 157 -1.60 20.46 -12.15
CA GLU A 157 -2.64 19.47 -12.45
C GLU A 157 -2.47 18.19 -11.60
N LEU A 158 -1.23 17.74 -11.40
CA LEU A 158 -0.94 16.58 -10.55
C LEU A 158 -1.30 16.85 -9.09
N TYR A 159 -1.01 18.05 -8.58
CA TYR A 159 -1.45 18.45 -7.23
C TYR A 159 -2.98 18.43 -7.11
N ALA A 160 -3.69 18.88 -8.14
CA ALA A 160 -5.14 18.81 -8.18
C ALA A 160 -5.66 17.36 -8.17
N VAL A 161 -5.06 16.45 -8.96
CA VAL A 161 -5.43 15.02 -8.91
C VAL A 161 -5.24 14.45 -7.50
N TRP A 162 -4.10 14.73 -6.87
CA TRP A 162 -3.78 14.25 -5.52
C TRP A 162 -4.74 14.80 -4.46
N ASN A 163 -4.99 16.10 -4.47
CA ASN A 163 -5.87 16.73 -3.50
C ASN A 163 -7.37 16.51 -3.81
N ALA A 164 -7.73 15.91 -4.95
CA ALA A 164 -9.11 15.59 -5.30
C ALA A 164 -9.61 14.29 -4.65
N LYS A 165 -8.71 13.38 -4.30
CA LYS A 165 -9.05 12.01 -3.87
C LYS A 165 -10.09 11.96 -2.74
N PRO A 166 -9.99 12.76 -1.66
CA PRO A 166 -10.98 12.74 -0.58
C PRO A 166 -12.38 13.16 -1.05
N PHE A 167 -12.46 14.16 -1.94
CA PHE A 167 -13.73 14.57 -2.52
C PHE A 167 -14.31 13.49 -3.41
N LEU A 168 -13.52 12.98 -4.36
CA LEU A 168 -13.98 11.98 -5.33
C LEU A 168 -14.49 10.72 -4.63
N LEU A 169 -13.79 10.27 -3.58
CA LEU A 169 -14.23 9.12 -2.77
C LEU A 169 -15.61 9.38 -2.14
N ASP A 170 -15.80 10.49 -1.43
CA ASP A 170 -17.08 10.84 -0.80
C ASP A 170 -18.20 11.08 -1.83
N SER A 171 -17.90 11.77 -2.93
CA SER A 171 -18.91 12.03 -3.98
C SER A 171 -19.34 10.74 -4.68
N GLY A 172 -18.44 9.79 -4.90
CA GLY A 172 -18.77 8.48 -5.48
C GLY A 172 -19.73 7.69 -4.60
N VAL A 173 -19.45 7.67 -3.28
CA VAL A 173 -20.34 7.06 -2.28
C VAL A 173 -21.72 7.72 -2.29
N GLN A 174 -21.78 9.06 -2.27
CA GLN A 174 -23.06 9.78 -2.26
C GLN A 174 -23.85 9.62 -3.56
N ASN A 175 -23.18 9.62 -4.72
CA ASN A 175 -23.82 9.43 -6.02
C ASN A 175 -24.49 8.06 -6.11
N LEU A 176 -23.79 6.99 -5.69
CA LEU A 176 -24.35 5.64 -5.67
C LEU A 176 -25.43 5.46 -4.59
N GLY A 177 -25.27 6.08 -3.42
CA GLY A 177 -26.30 6.10 -2.38
C GLY A 177 -27.61 6.74 -2.87
N ARG A 178 -27.53 7.86 -3.60
CA ARG A 178 -28.69 8.47 -4.26
C ARG A 178 -29.35 7.57 -5.31
N ALA A 179 -28.59 6.66 -5.91
CA ALA A 179 -29.08 5.63 -6.83
C ALA A 179 -29.56 4.35 -6.11
N GLY A 180 -29.65 4.35 -4.78
CA GLY A 180 -30.12 3.22 -3.97
C GLY A 180 -29.09 2.11 -3.76
N LYS A 181 -27.80 2.36 -4.02
CA LYS A 181 -26.71 1.42 -3.74
C LYS A 181 -25.99 1.82 -2.45
N GLU A 182 -26.06 0.94 -1.46
CA GLU A 182 -25.41 1.12 -0.16
C GLU A 182 -24.19 0.22 -0.02
N TYR A 183 -23.15 0.76 0.62
CA TYR A 183 -21.86 0.10 0.85
C TYR A 183 -21.46 0.25 2.32
N ASP A 184 -20.86 -0.81 2.87
CA ASP A 184 -20.36 -0.80 4.25
C ASP A 184 -19.01 -0.09 4.34
N TYR A 185 -18.19 -0.25 3.30
CA TYR A 185 -16.89 0.41 3.18
C TYR A 185 -16.68 0.96 1.76
N ALA A 186 -15.96 2.07 1.68
CA ALA A 186 -15.49 2.63 0.42
C ALA A 186 -14.01 3.00 0.51
N PHE A 187 -13.28 2.73 -0.56
CA PHE A 187 -11.86 2.99 -0.66
C PHE A 187 -11.52 3.78 -1.90
N TRP A 188 -10.67 4.79 -1.73
CA TRP A 188 -9.90 5.32 -2.82
C TRP A 188 -8.82 4.30 -3.20
N ASN A 189 -8.64 4.05 -4.51
CA ASN A 189 -7.52 3.29 -5.03
C ASN A 189 -7.01 3.95 -6.32
N ASP A 190 -5.74 4.33 -6.37
CA ASP A 190 -5.12 4.76 -7.63
C ASP A 190 -5.10 3.55 -8.58
N ALA A 191 -5.75 3.66 -9.74
CA ALA A 191 -5.76 2.57 -10.73
C ALA A 191 -4.34 2.18 -11.17
N GLY A 192 -3.44 3.17 -11.21
CA GLY A 192 -2.02 2.98 -11.49
C GLY A 192 -1.22 2.31 -10.38
N SER A 193 -1.84 1.79 -9.31
CA SER A 193 -1.17 0.95 -8.30
C SER A 193 -0.98 -0.50 -8.77
N PHE A 194 -1.78 -0.97 -9.73
CA PHE A 194 -1.66 -2.32 -10.29
C PHE A 194 -0.72 -2.31 -11.51
N ARG A 195 0.59 -2.08 -11.28
CA ARG A 195 1.60 -1.91 -12.35
C ARG A 195 2.28 -3.20 -12.79
N SER A 196 1.84 -4.35 -12.30
CA SER A 196 2.51 -5.62 -12.54
C SER A 196 1.45 -6.71 -12.67
N ALA A 197 1.76 -7.76 -13.41
CA ALA A 197 0.88 -8.92 -13.51
C ALA A 197 0.53 -9.44 -12.12
N HIS A 198 -0.76 -9.69 -11.90
CA HIS A 198 -1.29 -10.14 -10.62
C HIS A 198 -2.50 -11.06 -10.79
N ASP A 199 -2.86 -11.76 -9.72
CA ASP A 199 -4.04 -12.65 -9.70
C ASP A 199 -5.16 -12.16 -8.78
N TYR A 200 -5.08 -10.93 -8.28
CA TYR A 200 -6.17 -10.31 -7.53
C TYR A 200 -7.44 -10.18 -8.39
N LYS A 201 -8.54 -10.80 -7.93
CA LYS A 201 -9.88 -10.72 -8.53
C LYS A 201 -10.88 -10.14 -7.54
N ARG A 202 -11.10 -10.81 -6.41
CA ARG A 202 -12.07 -10.38 -5.38
C ARG A 202 -11.38 -9.48 -4.36
N TRP A 203 -10.80 -8.39 -4.86
CA TRP A 203 -9.96 -7.49 -4.08
C TRP A 203 -10.64 -6.12 -3.85
N PRO A 204 -10.56 -5.55 -2.64
CA PRO A 204 -10.09 -6.19 -1.41
C PRO A 204 -11.05 -7.30 -0.96
N ASP A 205 -10.54 -8.29 -0.23
CA ASP A 205 -11.35 -9.40 0.29
C ASP A 205 -12.31 -8.89 1.39
N PRO A 206 -13.64 -9.03 1.21
CA PRO A 206 -14.60 -8.55 2.20
C PRO A 206 -14.43 -9.14 3.60
N ALA A 207 -14.02 -10.40 3.70
CA ALA A 207 -13.76 -11.04 4.99
C ALA A 207 -12.58 -10.37 5.68
N ARG A 208 -11.46 -10.18 4.96
CA ARG A 208 -10.28 -9.51 5.49
C ARG A 208 -10.55 -8.06 5.90
N VAL A 209 -11.38 -7.34 5.16
CA VAL A 209 -11.80 -5.98 5.51
C VAL A 209 -12.61 -5.96 6.82
N ARG A 210 -13.54 -6.91 7.03
CA ARG A 210 -14.24 -7.00 8.30
C ARG A 210 -13.28 -7.24 9.48
N GLU A 211 -12.40 -8.25 9.35
CA GLU A 211 -11.40 -8.59 10.38
C GLU A 211 -10.51 -7.39 10.73
N LEU A 212 -10.05 -6.66 9.71
CA LEU A 212 -9.24 -5.47 9.87
C LEU A 212 -9.93 -4.42 10.74
N TRP A 213 -11.21 -4.14 10.49
CA TRP A 213 -11.94 -3.12 11.24
C TRP A 213 -12.26 -3.56 12.67
N GLU A 214 -12.52 -4.85 12.90
CA GLU A 214 -12.70 -5.42 14.24
C GLU A 214 -11.40 -5.38 15.07
N GLU A 215 -10.27 -5.79 14.47
CA GLU A 215 -8.95 -5.72 15.11
C GLU A 215 -8.55 -4.26 15.34
N GLY A 216 -8.77 -3.38 14.35
CA GLY A 216 -8.51 -1.96 14.42
C GLY A 216 -9.31 -1.25 15.52
N SER A 217 -10.59 -1.60 15.68
CA SER A 217 -11.46 -1.08 16.75
C SER A 217 -10.94 -1.50 18.13
N THR A 218 -10.53 -2.77 18.26
CA THR A 218 -9.93 -3.29 19.49
C THR A 218 -8.62 -2.56 19.85
N LEU A 219 -7.75 -2.32 18.87
CA LEU A 219 -6.45 -1.66 19.09
C LEU A 219 -6.57 -0.17 19.40
N SER A 220 -7.47 0.54 18.71
CA SER A 220 -7.63 1.99 18.84
C SER A 220 -8.54 2.41 20.00
N GLY A 221 -9.49 1.54 20.37
CA GLY A 221 -10.60 1.88 21.26
C GLY A 221 -11.71 2.70 20.58
N GLU A 222 -11.60 2.98 19.28
CA GLU A 222 -12.63 3.65 18.49
C GLU A 222 -13.64 2.63 17.94
N LYS A 223 -14.81 3.11 17.53
CA LYS A 223 -15.79 2.26 16.84
C LYS A 223 -15.32 1.94 15.41
N PRO A 224 -15.67 0.77 14.85
CA PRO A 224 -15.31 0.44 13.48
C PRO A 224 -15.74 1.52 12.47
N GLU A 225 -16.94 2.06 12.59
CA GLU A 225 -17.45 3.09 11.69
C GLU A 225 -16.71 4.42 11.78
N ASP A 226 -15.87 4.64 12.80
CA ASP A 226 -15.08 5.85 13.03
C ASP A 226 -13.61 5.71 12.60
N LEU A 227 -13.23 4.53 12.09
CA LEU A 227 -11.87 4.20 11.68
C LEU A 227 -11.63 4.39 10.18
N LEU A 228 -10.46 4.97 9.89
CA LEU A 228 -9.90 5.18 8.57
C LEU A 228 -8.65 4.32 8.38
N PHE A 229 -8.58 3.58 7.29
CA PHE A 229 -7.43 2.74 6.95
C PHE A 229 -6.49 3.44 5.97
N PHE A 230 -5.18 3.33 6.23
CA PHE A 230 -4.10 3.70 5.32
C PHE A 230 -2.93 2.71 5.38
N PRO A 231 -2.33 2.31 4.24
CA PRO A 231 -1.01 1.72 4.25
C PRO A 231 0.04 2.77 4.65
N ILE A 232 1.11 2.30 5.29
CA ILE A 232 2.30 3.12 5.56
C ILE A 232 3.57 2.38 5.15
N ALA A 233 4.52 3.14 4.60
CA ALA A 233 5.84 2.67 4.19
C ALA A 233 6.92 2.94 5.25
N GLY A 234 6.58 3.65 6.34
CA GLY A 234 7.55 4.01 7.36
C GLY A 234 6.93 4.76 8.53
N MET A 235 7.79 5.45 9.28
CA MET A 235 7.41 6.24 10.44
C MET A 235 7.98 7.66 10.34
N PRO A 236 7.27 8.68 10.87
CA PRO A 236 7.77 10.06 10.89
C PRO A 236 9.13 10.16 11.59
N HIS A 237 9.94 11.16 11.22
CA HIS A 237 11.22 11.41 11.88
C HIS A 237 11.03 11.69 13.39
N PRO A 238 11.91 11.24 14.31
CA PRO A 238 11.68 11.39 15.75
C PRO A 238 11.51 12.84 16.22
N SER A 239 12.07 13.81 15.50
CA SER A 239 11.89 15.24 15.79
C SER A 239 10.43 15.70 15.66
N MET A 240 9.59 14.96 14.93
CA MET A 240 8.17 15.25 14.78
C MET A 240 7.38 15.02 16.07
N ARG A 241 7.99 14.49 17.15
CA ARG A 241 7.32 14.46 18.47
C ARG A 241 6.94 15.84 18.98
N TYR A 242 7.66 16.88 18.54
CA TYR A 242 7.44 18.29 18.91
C TYR A 242 6.67 19.06 17.82
N TRP A 243 6.19 18.36 16.78
CA TRP A 243 5.38 18.99 15.75
C TRP A 243 4.03 19.39 16.35
N VAL A 244 3.57 20.60 16.01
CA VAL A 244 2.23 21.10 16.36
C VAL A 244 1.53 21.54 15.09
N GLN A 245 0.21 21.69 15.17
CA GLN A 245 -0.64 22.09 14.04
C GLN A 245 -0.03 23.21 13.18
N ASP A 246 0.46 24.28 13.81
CA ASP A 246 0.89 25.49 13.11
C ASP A 246 2.25 25.36 12.41
N HIS A 247 2.98 24.26 12.61
CA HIS A 247 4.19 23.97 11.84
C HIS A 247 3.89 23.60 10.38
N GLY A 248 2.63 23.33 10.04
CA GLY A 248 2.22 23.05 8.67
C GLY A 248 2.32 21.58 8.25
N PRO A 249 2.17 21.30 6.95
CA PRO A 249 2.21 19.94 6.42
C PRO A 249 3.49 19.19 6.79
N VAL A 250 3.37 17.89 7.04
CA VAL A 250 4.50 17.05 7.48
C VAL A 250 5.16 16.43 6.24
N ASP A 251 6.26 17.04 5.82
CA ASP A 251 7.06 16.58 4.69
C ASP A 251 7.96 15.39 5.08
N SER A 252 7.36 14.20 5.12
CA SER A 252 8.02 12.93 5.37
C SER A 252 7.34 11.83 4.55
N GLU A 253 8.09 10.92 3.94
CA GLU A 253 7.48 9.90 3.07
C GLU A 253 7.13 8.66 3.89
N PHE A 254 5.94 8.62 4.49
CA PHE A 254 5.52 7.46 5.27
C PHE A 254 4.07 7.03 5.07
N SER A 255 3.14 7.92 4.72
CA SER A 255 1.79 7.52 4.31
C SER A 255 1.74 7.10 2.84
N GLU A 256 0.91 6.12 2.53
CA GLU A 256 0.62 5.68 1.15
C GLU A 256 -0.66 6.35 0.65
N GLY A 257 -0.54 7.42 -0.14
CA GLY A 257 -1.70 8.16 -0.66
C GLY A 257 -2.46 7.45 -1.79
N SER A 258 -1.98 6.30 -2.26
CA SER A 258 -2.60 5.56 -3.37
C SER A 258 -3.76 4.66 -2.96
N PHE A 259 -3.92 4.38 -1.66
CA PHE A 259 -5.04 3.58 -1.14
C PHE A 259 -5.46 4.02 0.25
N PHE A 260 -6.74 4.30 0.46
CA PHE A 260 -7.29 4.59 1.78
C PHE A 260 -8.81 4.46 1.79
N GLY A 261 -9.41 4.26 2.95
CA GLY A 261 -10.87 4.15 3.02
C GLY A 261 -11.41 3.79 4.38
N GLY A 262 -12.74 3.75 4.46
CA GLY A 262 -13.48 3.41 5.67
C GLY A 262 -14.97 3.40 5.43
N SER A 263 -15.75 3.48 6.51
CA SER A 263 -17.21 3.59 6.42
C SER A 263 -17.61 4.86 5.65
N PRO A 264 -18.81 4.93 5.05
CA PRO A 264 -19.32 6.16 4.44
C PRO A 264 -19.22 7.40 5.36
N SER A 265 -19.46 7.22 6.67
CA SER A 265 -19.36 8.31 7.64
C SER A 265 -17.91 8.75 7.89
N THR A 266 -16.96 7.80 7.95
CA THR A 266 -15.52 8.08 7.99
C THR A 266 -15.05 8.77 6.73
N VAL A 267 -15.50 8.34 5.56
CA VAL A 267 -15.15 8.96 4.27
C VAL A 267 -15.60 10.42 4.24
N ALA A 268 -16.82 10.71 4.68
CA ALA A 268 -17.33 12.07 4.78
C ALA A 268 -16.53 12.91 5.80
N TRP A 269 -16.16 12.34 6.96
CA TRP A 269 -15.27 13.00 7.92
C TRP A 269 -13.89 13.28 7.34
N TRP A 270 -13.29 12.30 6.65
CA TRP A 270 -11.98 12.42 6.03
C TRP A 270 -11.96 13.55 5.01
N ARG A 271 -12.98 13.64 4.14
CA ARG A 271 -13.11 14.74 3.19
C ARG A 271 -13.10 16.10 3.89
N ARG A 272 -13.95 16.29 4.91
CA ARG A 272 -14.04 17.57 5.63
C ARG A 272 -12.73 17.93 6.33
N THR A 273 -12.15 16.96 7.03
CA THR A 273 -10.87 17.13 7.74
C THR A 273 -9.76 17.49 6.78
N PHE A 274 -9.63 16.75 5.68
CA PHE A 274 -8.60 16.99 4.68
C PHE A 274 -8.66 18.42 4.14
N TYR A 275 -9.85 18.88 3.70
CA TYR A 275 -9.97 20.22 3.15
C TYR A 275 -9.86 21.32 4.21
N ALA A 276 -10.30 21.08 5.44
CA ALA A 276 -10.11 22.04 6.53
C ALA A 276 -8.62 22.30 6.80
N TYR A 277 -7.78 21.27 6.79
CA TYR A 277 -6.33 21.42 6.96
C TYR A 277 -5.60 21.88 5.70
N HIS A 278 -6.05 21.43 4.52
CA HIS A 278 -5.58 21.97 3.25
C HIS A 278 -5.73 23.49 3.20
N ASP A 279 -6.94 23.99 3.46
CA ASP A 279 -7.25 25.41 3.38
C ASP A 279 -6.56 26.20 4.50
N TYR A 280 -6.45 25.62 5.70
CA TYR A 280 -5.70 26.23 6.79
C TYR A 280 -4.23 26.46 6.42
N TYR A 281 -3.52 25.42 5.97
CA TYR A 281 -2.10 25.54 5.61
C TYR A 281 -1.89 26.40 4.37
N LEU A 282 -2.81 26.34 3.41
CA LEU A 282 -2.82 27.23 2.25
C LEU A 282 -2.92 28.70 2.68
N ASN A 283 -3.79 29.03 3.64
CA ASN A 283 -3.96 30.39 4.17
C ASN A 283 -2.74 30.89 4.96
N LEU A 284 -1.94 29.99 5.52
CA LEU A 284 -0.63 30.32 6.11
C LEU A 284 0.48 30.52 5.06
N GLY A 285 0.17 30.35 3.77
CA GLY A 285 1.14 30.46 2.67
C GLY A 285 2.08 29.25 2.57
N LEU A 286 1.69 28.10 3.14
CA LEU A 286 2.50 26.88 3.15
C LEU A 286 2.19 25.99 1.93
N PHE A 287 3.15 25.18 1.51
CA PHE A 287 3.00 24.29 0.37
C PHE A 287 2.05 23.11 0.67
N VAL A 288 0.92 23.02 -0.04
CA VAL A 288 -0.09 21.96 0.12
C VAL A 288 -0.29 21.11 -1.15
N GLY A 289 0.63 21.20 -2.11
CA GLY A 289 0.48 20.54 -3.41
C GLY A 289 0.59 19.01 -3.36
N LYS A 290 1.28 18.44 -2.36
CA LYS A 290 1.45 16.99 -2.18
C LYS A 290 0.48 16.49 -1.11
N ASP A 291 -0.52 15.71 -1.49
CA ASP A 291 -1.53 15.12 -0.59
C ASP A 291 -0.90 14.40 0.61
N GLN A 292 0.19 13.67 0.39
CA GLN A 292 0.92 12.91 1.41
C GLN A 292 1.34 13.77 2.60
N THR A 293 1.74 15.03 2.40
CA THR A 293 2.20 15.89 3.51
C THR A 293 1.04 16.35 4.40
N LEU A 294 -0.15 16.51 3.82
CA LEU A 294 -1.40 16.76 4.54
C LEU A 294 -1.86 15.52 5.28
N ILE A 295 -1.85 14.36 4.62
CA ILE A 295 -2.22 13.07 5.21
C ILE A 295 -1.39 12.81 6.47
N ASN A 296 -0.08 12.98 6.38
CA ASN A 296 0.83 12.81 7.51
C ASN A 296 0.54 13.76 8.67
N ALA A 297 0.21 15.02 8.39
CA ALA A 297 -0.16 15.97 9.44
C ALA A 297 -1.45 15.51 10.16
N ILE A 298 -2.44 15.03 9.39
CA ILE A 298 -3.71 14.53 9.94
C ILE A 298 -3.47 13.25 10.75
N PHE A 299 -2.52 12.39 10.39
CA PHE A 299 -2.14 11.24 11.22
C PHE A 299 -1.60 11.65 12.59
N LEU A 300 -0.81 12.73 12.66
CA LEU A 300 -0.31 13.25 13.94
C LEU A 300 -1.44 13.87 14.77
N LEU A 301 -2.40 14.54 14.14
CA LEU A 301 -3.50 15.24 14.80
C LEU A 301 -4.63 14.29 15.27
N PHE A 302 -4.95 13.26 14.49
CA PHE A 302 -6.08 12.34 14.75
C PHE A 302 -5.65 10.86 14.76
N PRO A 303 -4.59 10.46 15.49
CA PRO A 303 -4.04 9.12 15.37
C PRO A 303 -4.96 8.02 15.94
N SER A 304 -5.95 8.35 16.77
CA SER A 304 -6.90 7.33 17.25
C SER A 304 -7.84 6.84 16.15
N ARG A 305 -8.14 7.68 15.16
CA ARG A 305 -9.06 7.34 14.05
C ARG A 305 -8.38 6.62 12.90
N VAL A 306 -7.06 6.39 12.98
CA VAL A 306 -6.29 5.80 11.87
C VAL A 306 -5.74 4.45 12.27
N ILE A 307 -6.03 3.46 11.43
CA ILE A 307 -5.43 2.13 11.47
C ILE A 307 -4.60 1.91 10.21
N ALA A 308 -3.53 1.14 10.33
CA ALA A 308 -2.57 0.98 9.26
C ALA A 308 -2.00 -0.42 9.15
N VAL A 309 -1.48 -0.72 7.97
CA VAL A 309 -0.55 -1.83 7.75
C VAL A 309 0.83 -1.26 7.48
N TRP A 310 1.85 -1.79 8.16
CA TRP A 310 3.25 -1.40 7.98
C TRP A 310 4.08 -2.65 7.67
N LEU A 311 4.53 -2.77 6.42
CA LEU A 311 5.33 -3.92 5.96
C LEU A 311 6.62 -4.06 6.80
N ASP A 312 7.28 -2.94 7.05
CA ASP A 312 8.55 -2.87 7.77
C ASP A 312 8.41 -2.65 9.29
N ASP A 313 7.27 -3.00 9.93
CA ASP A 313 7.17 -2.90 11.40
C ASP A 313 8.23 -3.79 12.06
N PRO A 314 9.29 -3.24 12.68
CA PRO A 314 10.39 -4.02 13.22
C PRO A 314 9.98 -4.89 14.42
N GLU A 315 8.81 -4.64 15.00
CA GLU A 315 8.23 -5.45 16.07
C GLU A 315 7.19 -6.45 15.56
N SER A 316 7.00 -6.56 14.24
CA SER A 316 6.10 -7.56 13.67
C SER A 316 6.64 -8.97 13.91
N PRO A 317 5.85 -9.89 14.51
CA PRO A 317 6.25 -11.29 14.64
C PRO A 317 6.58 -11.96 13.30
N ALA A 318 6.02 -11.45 12.20
CA ALA A 318 6.27 -11.96 10.86
C ALA A 318 7.72 -11.77 10.39
N HIS A 319 8.48 -10.84 11.00
CA HIS A 319 9.91 -10.62 10.72
C HIS A 319 10.81 -11.70 11.35
N LYS A 320 10.29 -12.50 12.29
CA LYS A 320 11.10 -13.51 12.98
C LYS A 320 11.62 -14.55 11.98
N GLY A 321 12.95 -14.73 11.98
CA GLY A 321 13.64 -15.69 11.11
C GLY A 321 13.93 -15.19 9.69
N MET A 322 13.64 -13.92 9.37
CA MET A 322 14.02 -13.30 8.11
C MET A 322 15.54 -13.06 8.05
N LEU A 323 16.15 -13.28 6.88
CA LEU A 323 17.57 -13.10 6.65
C LEU A 323 17.77 -11.98 5.61
N PRO A 324 18.14 -10.75 6.02
CA PRO A 324 18.21 -9.59 5.11
C PRO A 324 19.14 -9.75 3.91
N VAL A 325 20.11 -10.67 3.98
CA VAL A 325 21.06 -10.94 2.87
C VAL A 325 20.46 -11.87 1.80
N VAL A 326 19.43 -12.64 2.15
CA VAL A 326 18.80 -13.64 1.27
C VAL A 326 17.42 -13.20 0.81
N ASP A 327 16.67 -12.56 1.71
CA ASP A 327 15.29 -12.16 1.48
C ASP A 327 15.22 -10.73 0.90
N GLU A 328 14.32 -10.52 -0.06
CA GLU A 328 14.23 -9.26 -0.84
C GLU A 328 13.48 -8.13 -0.10
N GLY A 329 13.04 -8.35 1.14
CA GLY A 329 12.32 -7.36 1.94
C GLY A 329 12.02 -7.88 3.37
N ALA A 330 11.45 -7.04 4.22
CA ALA A 330 11.23 -7.37 5.64
C ALA A 330 10.21 -8.50 5.88
N LEU A 331 9.37 -8.80 4.88
CA LEU A 331 8.37 -9.87 4.91
C LEU A 331 8.60 -10.96 3.86
N GLY A 332 9.79 -11.00 3.24
CA GLY A 332 10.13 -11.93 2.17
C GLY A 332 9.92 -11.35 0.79
N ASN A 333 9.80 -12.20 -0.22
CA ASN A 333 9.60 -11.76 -1.60
C ASN A 333 8.16 -11.29 -1.83
N CYS A 334 7.88 -10.02 -1.51
CA CYS A 334 6.54 -9.39 -1.54
C CYS A 334 6.29 -8.50 -2.76
N GLY A 335 7.12 -8.59 -3.82
CA GLY A 335 7.02 -7.70 -4.97
C GLY A 335 7.33 -6.23 -4.61
N ALA A 336 6.55 -5.29 -5.14
CA ALA A 336 6.73 -3.87 -4.85
C ALA A 336 6.15 -3.52 -3.47
N GLU A 337 7.02 -3.23 -2.50
CA GLU A 337 6.65 -2.95 -1.10
C GLU A 337 5.65 -1.80 -0.97
N TRP A 338 5.76 -0.77 -1.82
CA TRP A 338 4.84 0.37 -1.91
C TRP A 338 3.37 -0.04 -2.13
N PHE A 339 3.13 -1.20 -2.76
CA PHE A 339 1.79 -1.74 -3.03
C PHE A 339 1.46 -3.00 -2.21
N TYR A 340 2.19 -3.26 -1.12
CA TYR A 340 2.01 -4.46 -0.29
C TYR A 340 0.57 -4.62 0.24
N TYR A 341 -0.15 -3.52 0.45
CA TYR A 341 -1.55 -3.55 0.89
C TYR A 341 -2.44 -4.36 -0.08
N GLN A 342 -2.08 -4.45 -1.37
CA GLN A 342 -2.80 -5.29 -2.33
C GLN A 342 -2.75 -6.76 -1.92
N PHE A 343 -1.55 -7.28 -1.66
CA PHE A 343 -1.35 -8.65 -1.19
C PHE A 343 -2.01 -8.86 0.18
N TRP A 344 -1.85 -7.91 1.07
CA TRP A 344 -2.31 -8.03 2.45
C TRP A 344 -3.85 -8.08 2.55
N LEU A 345 -4.56 -7.32 1.70
CA LEU A 345 -6.02 -7.32 1.60
C LEU A 345 -6.59 -8.39 0.67
N ALA A 346 -5.76 -9.21 0.00
CA ALA A 346 -6.22 -10.25 -0.90
C ALA A 346 -6.74 -11.48 -0.15
N THR A 347 -7.55 -12.30 -0.84
CA THR A 347 -8.00 -13.59 -0.30
C THR A 347 -6.79 -14.53 -0.07
N PRO A 348 -6.90 -15.52 0.83
CA PRO A 348 -5.83 -16.50 1.04
C PRO A 348 -5.36 -17.20 -0.26
N SER A 349 -6.29 -17.54 -1.16
CA SER A 349 -5.97 -18.16 -2.45
C SER A 349 -5.22 -17.23 -3.40
N GLU A 350 -5.63 -15.96 -3.48
CA GLU A 350 -4.94 -14.97 -4.31
C GLU A 350 -3.55 -14.65 -3.76
N ARG A 351 -3.37 -14.63 -2.43
CA ARG A 351 -2.04 -14.50 -1.81
C ARG A 351 -1.11 -15.64 -2.22
N VAL A 352 -1.60 -16.88 -2.22
CA VAL A 352 -0.82 -18.04 -2.71
C VAL A 352 -0.46 -17.87 -4.18
N ALA A 353 -1.42 -17.47 -5.03
CA ALA A 353 -1.15 -17.22 -6.44
C ALA A 353 -0.10 -16.13 -6.67
N MET A 354 -0.16 -15.04 -5.91
CA MET A 354 0.83 -13.96 -5.98
C MET A 354 2.23 -14.39 -5.54
N ARG A 355 2.35 -15.20 -4.47
CA ARG A 355 3.64 -15.79 -4.07
C ARG A 355 4.25 -16.60 -5.22
N ASN A 356 3.43 -17.40 -5.91
CA ASN A 356 3.89 -18.19 -7.06
C ASN A 356 4.34 -17.31 -8.24
N ILE A 357 3.61 -16.23 -8.53
CA ILE A 357 4.00 -15.24 -9.56
C ILE A 357 5.37 -14.64 -9.21
N TRP A 358 5.56 -14.16 -7.99
CA TRP A 358 6.83 -13.57 -7.57
C TRP A 358 7.99 -14.56 -7.52
N GLU A 359 7.71 -15.81 -7.14
CA GLU A 359 8.69 -16.89 -7.16
C GLU A 359 9.10 -17.24 -8.60
N SER A 360 8.16 -17.28 -9.55
CA SER A 360 8.48 -17.51 -10.97
C SER A 360 9.25 -16.35 -11.62
N ASN A 361 9.02 -15.12 -11.14
CA ASN A 361 9.68 -13.91 -11.64
C ASN A 361 11.02 -13.63 -10.95
N ALA A 362 11.35 -14.38 -9.89
CA ALA A 362 12.61 -14.28 -9.20
C ALA A 362 13.75 -14.51 -10.21
N ARG A 363 14.44 -13.44 -10.58
CA ARG A 363 15.62 -13.52 -11.44
C ARG A 363 16.62 -14.47 -10.81
N TRP A 364 17.32 -15.23 -11.66
CA TRP A 364 18.40 -16.12 -11.26
C TRP A 364 19.37 -15.36 -10.35
N SER A 365 19.33 -15.68 -9.05
CA SER A 365 20.21 -15.08 -8.06
C SER A 365 21.47 -15.93 -7.96
N TRP A 366 22.60 -15.27 -7.72
CA TRP A 366 23.86 -15.94 -7.39
C TRP A 366 23.72 -16.84 -6.15
N ILE A 367 22.66 -16.66 -5.35
CA ILE A 367 22.31 -17.48 -4.19
C ILE A 367 21.23 -18.53 -4.55
N TRP A 368 21.31 -19.14 -5.73
CA TRP A 368 20.35 -20.16 -6.20
C TRP A 368 20.23 -21.36 -5.26
N TRP A 369 21.23 -21.60 -4.39
CA TRP A 369 21.21 -22.68 -3.41
C TRP A 369 20.42 -22.36 -2.13
N ARG A 370 19.90 -21.13 -1.96
CA ARG A 370 19.04 -20.79 -0.81
C ARG A 370 17.61 -20.55 -1.26
N VAL A 371 16.68 -21.17 -0.53
CA VAL A 371 15.24 -20.94 -0.70
C VAL A 371 14.91 -19.57 -0.10
N ARG A 372 14.38 -18.67 -0.95
CA ARG A 372 13.89 -17.36 -0.50
C ARG A 372 12.61 -17.55 0.31
N GLN A 373 12.43 -16.74 1.34
CA GLN A 373 11.17 -16.76 2.08
C GLN A 373 10.05 -16.15 1.24
N GLN A 374 8.92 -16.86 1.16
CA GLN A 374 7.71 -16.35 0.52
C GLN A 374 7.15 -15.15 1.29
N CYS A 375 6.42 -14.27 0.60
CA CYS A 375 5.80 -13.10 1.22
C CYS A 375 4.87 -13.48 2.39
N ARG A 376 5.05 -12.80 3.53
CA ARG A 376 4.29 -13.01 4.76
C ARG A 376 3.23 -11.93 4.97
N VAL A 377 2.19 -12.27 5.73
CA VAL A 377 1.15 -11.34 6.17
C VAL A 377 1.59 -10.75 7.52
N THR A 378 1.56 -9.42 7.64
CA THR A 378 1.79 -8.71 8.92
C THR A 378 0.48 -8.34 9.61
N ARG A 379 0.54 -7.78 10.82
CA ARG A 379 -0.63 -7.34 11.59
C ARG A 379 -1.14 -5.96 11.16
N VAL A 380 -2.37 -5.60 11.53
CA VAL A 380 -2.76 -4.18 11.59
C VAL A 380 -2.15 -3.52 12.82
N SER A 381 -2.00 -2.20 12.78
CA SER A 381 -1.58 -1.39 13.91
C SER A 381 -2.46 -0.13 14.01
N SER A 382 -2.69 0.34 15.24
CA SER A 382 -3.24 1.69 15.42
C SER A 382 -2.15 2.73 15.17
N MET A 383 -2.49 3.84 14.51
CA MET A 383 -1.53 4.93 14.29
C MET A 383 -1.09 5.53 15.63
N LYS A 384 -1.98 5.59 16.63
CA LYS A 384 -1.64 6.05 17.98
C LYS A 384 -0.53 5.21 18.62
N ASP A 385 -0.62 3.88 18.57
CA ASP A 385 0.41 3.01 19.13
C ASP A 385 1.71 3.12 18.35
N LEU A 386 1.63 3.18 17.01
CA LEU A 386 2.79 3.42 16.15
C LEU A 386 3.53 4.70 16.56
N LEU A 387 2.82 5.83 16.69
CA LEU A 387 3.41 7.11 17.07
C LEU A 387 3.94 7.10 18.50
N LYS A 388 3.26 6.45 19.46
CA LYS A 388 3.78 6.28 20.83
C LYS A 388 5.05 5.43 20.87
N ARG A 389 5.13 4.37 20.06
CA ARG A 389 6.38 3.60 19.89
C ARG A 389 7.50 4.47 19.34
N ARG A 390 7.18 5.37 18.40
CA ARG A 390 8.15 6.24 17.75
C ARG A 390 8.61 7.43 18.60
N PHE A 391 7.71 8.06 19.34
CA PHE A 391 7.94 9.34 20.01
C PHE A 391 8.10 9.24 21.53
N GLY A 392 7.71 8.11 22.12
CA GLY A 392 7.65 7.90 23.56
C GLY A 392 6.24 7.53 24.01
N ARG A 393 6.13 6.68 25.04
CA ARG A 393 4.82 6.20 25.56
C ARG A 393 3.95 7.34 26.12
N ASP A 394 4.61 8.41 26.57
CA ASP A 394 4.05 9.65 27.10
C ASP A 394 3.71 10.68 26.01
N TRP A 395 4.02 10.40 24.73
CA TRP A 395 3.62 11.28 23.64
C TRP A 395 2.09 11.30 23.53
N GLU A 396 1.54 12.50 23.45
CA GLU A 396 0.14 12.74 23.16
C GLU A 396 0.00 13.54 21.86
N PRO A 397 -1.07 13.33 21.10
CA PRO A 397 -1.33 14.10 19.88
C PRO A 397 -1.35 15.61 20.18
N PRO A 398 -0.81 16.45 19.28
CA PRO A 398 -0.89 17.89 19.44
C PRO A 398 -2.36 18.34 19.44
N LEU A 399 -2.64 19.41 20.17
CA LEU A 399 -3.96 20.03 20.16
C LEU A 399 -4.29 20.50 18.73
N HIS A 400 -5.44 20.09 18.25
CA HIS A 400 -6.06 20.62 17.05
C HIS A 400 -7.11 21.69 17.41
N MET A 401 -7.12 22.80 16.68
CA MET A 401 -8.08 23.89 16.90
C MET A 401 -9.15 23.98 15.81
N ILE A 402 -8.96 23.25 14.72
CA ILE A 402 -9.87 23.26 13.57
C ILE A 402 -10.95 22.21 13.80
N ASN A 403 -12.19 22.66 13.90
CA ASN A 403 -13.35 21.79 13.94
C ASN A 403 -13.58 21.21 12.54
N ALA A 404 -13.41 19.89 12.40
CA ALA A 404 -13.49 19.14 11.14
C ALA A 404 -14.74 18.25 11.03
#